data_AF-A0A964JU90-F1
#
_entry.id   AF-A0A964JU90-F1
#
_cell.length_a   1.000
_cell.length_b   1.000
_cell.length_c   1.000
_cell.angle_alpha   90.00
_cell.angle_beta   90.00
_cell.angle_gamma   90.00
#
_symmetry.space_group_name_H-M   'P 1'
#
loop_
_entity.id
_entity.type
_entity.pdbx_description
1 polymer ?
#
loop_
_entity_poly.entity_id
_entity_poly.type
_entity_poly.pdbx_seq_one_letter_code
_entity_poly.pdbx_strand_id
1 'polypeptide(L)' 'MTALTLHDVAVCTTSIGIECEHCMRHVLLTRAIVRAQAGDLRTLEEVGLHCGKCGSRRFSTVRLDKSSQRTAFMRNL' A
#
# COMPACT_ATOMS: atom_id res chain seq x y z
N MET A 1 2.83 -5.06 -14.28
CA MET A 1 2.07 -4.18 -13.36
C MET A 1 2.96 -3.00 -13.05
N THR A 2 2.48 -1.77 -13.25
CA THR A 2 3.24 -0.55 -12.95
C THR A 2 3.47 -0.45 -11.45
N ALA A 3 4.71 -0.20 -11.02
CA ALA A 3 5.04 -0.07 -9.61
C ALA A 3 4.32 1.15 -9.02
N LEU A 4 3.66 0.99 -7.87
CA LEU A 4 2.95 2.07 -7.21
C LEU A 4 3.94 3.11 -6.65
N THR A 5 3.76 4.36 -7.03
CA THR A 5 4.62 5.47 -6.58
C THR A 5 4.02 6.21 -5.38
N LEU A 6 4.83 6.99 -4.67
CA LEU A 6 4.34 7.89 -3.63
C LEU A 6 3.44 8.99 -4.19
N HIS A 7 3.66 9.44 -5.44
CA HIS A 7 2.75 10.35 -6.13
C HIS A 7 1.36 9.71 -6.22
N ASP A 8 1.27 8.45 -6.65
CA ASP A 8 0.00 7.73 -6.74
C ASP A 8 -0.70 7.69 -5.38
N VAL A 9 0.04 7.38 -4.31
CA VAL A 9 -0.50 7.38 -2.93
C VAL A 9 -0.95 8.78 -2.49
N ALA A 10 -0.23 9.83 -2.90
CA ALA A 10 -0.51 11.21 -2.49
C ALA A 10 -1.77 11.78 -3.16
N VAL A 11 -2.00 11.44 -4.43
CA VAL A 11 -3.14 11.94 -5.22
C VAL A 11 -4.34 11.00 -5.15
N CYS A 12 -4.16 9.76 -4.68
CA CYS A 12 -5.26 8.84 -4.48
C CYS A 12 -6.19 9.35 -3.37
N THR A 13 -7.45 9.55 -3.73
CA THR A 13 -8.53 9.88 -2.78
C THR A 13 -9.08 8.64 -2.08
N THR A 14 -8.75 7.44 -2.57
CA THR A 14 -9.19 6.16 -2.02
C THR A 14 -8.06 5.47 -1.26
N SER A 15 -8.41 4.51 -0.40
CA SER A 15 -7.40 3.79 0.37
C SER A 15 -6.72 2.75 -0.51
N ILE A 16 -5.42 2.57 -0.33
CA ILE A 16 -4.65 1.56 -1.05
C ILE A 16 -4.38 0.41 -0.09
N GLY A 17 -4.89 -0.77 -0.39
CA GLY A 17 -4.53 -2.00 0.31
C GLY A 17 -3.18 -2.50 -0.17
N ILE A 18 -2.32 -2.91 0.77
CA ILE A 18 -1.06 -3.58 0.50
C ILE A 18 -1.09 -4.95 1.15
N GLU A 19 -0.80 -5.97 0.36
CA GLU A 19 -0.64 -7.35 0.80
C GLU A 19 0.82 -7.73 0.68
N CYS A 20 1.40 -8.27 1.75
CA CYS A 20 2.72 -8.87 1.68
C CYS A 20 2.64 -10.24 0.99
N GLU A 21 3.34 -10.41 -0.12
CA GLU A 21 3.35 -11.66 -0.90
C GLU A 21 3.99 -12.84 -0.15
N HIS A 22 4.66 -12.59 0.97
CA HIS A 22 5.35 -13.63 1.73
C HIS A 22 4.55 -14.12 2.94
N CYS A 23 4.02 -13.21 3.76
CA CYS A 23 3.29 -13.57 4.98
C CYS A 23 1.80 -13.27 4.91
N MET A 24 1.31 -12.90 3.71
CA MET A 24 -0.08 -12.55 3.40
C MET A 24 -0.66 -11.48 4.33
N ARG A 25 0.19 -10.66 4.94
CA ARG A 25 -0.26 -9.61 5.85
C ARG A 25 -0.81 -8.43 5.04
N HIS A 26 -2.04 -8.04 5.37
CA HIS A 26 -2.70 -6.86 4.81
C HIS A 26 -2.47 -5.61 5.66
N VAL A 27 -2.27 -4.48 4.98
CA VAL A 27 -2.19 -3.16 5.59
C VAL A 27 -2.89 -2.16 4.67
N LEU A 28 -3.63 -1.21 5.25
CA LEU A 28 -4.12 -0.05 4.50
C LEU A 28 -3.05 1.03 4.46
N LEU A 29 -2.55 1.32 3.28
CA LEU A 29 -1.72 2.48 3.04
C LEU A 29 -2.58 3.74 2.99
N THR A 30 -2.11 4.74 3.72
CA THR A 30 -2.63 6.11 3.64
C THR A 30 -1.47 7.05 3.39
N ARG A 31 -1.77 8.24 2.87
CA ARG A 31 -0.77 9.30 2.64
C ARG A 31 0.10 9.57 3.87
N ALA A 32 -0.47 9.49 5.07
CA ALA A 32 0.22 9.74 6.33
C ALA A 32 1.30 8.68 6.64
N ILE A 33 1.05 7.40 6.31
CA ILE A 33 1.94 6.29 6.65
C ILE A 33 3.27 6.39 5.88
N VAL A 34 3.20 6.71 4.60
CA VAL A 34 4.38 6.78 3.73
C VAL A 34 4.84 8.20 3.43
N ARG A 35 4.28 9.20 4.13
CA ARG A 35 4.55 10.63 3.94
C ARG A 35 4.50 11.04 2.46
N ALA A 36 3.54 10.48 1.74
CA ALA A 36 3.43 10.65 0.30
C ALA A 36 3.15 12.11 -0.09
N GLN A 37 3.91 12.61 -1.06
CA GLN A 37 3.77 13.95 -1.62
C GLN A 37 3.49 13.86 -3.12
N ALA A 38 2.61 14.74 -3.60
CA ALA A 38 2.33 14.83 -5.01
C ALA A 38 3.61 15.25 -5.75
N GLY A 39 4.03 14.41 -6.70
CA GLY A 39 5.24 14.61 -7.51
C GLY A 39 6.39 13.70 -7.10
N ASP A 40 6.25 12.94 -6.00
CA ASP A 40 7.25 11.96 -5.59
C ASP A 40 7.12 10.67 -6.41
N LEU A 41 7.97 10.50 -7.42
CA LEU A 41 7.93 9.36 -8.33
C LEU A 41 8.59 8.11 -7.76
N ARG A 42 9.14 8.17 -6.53
CA ARG A 42 9.73 6.99 -5.90
C ARG A 42 8.64 5.95 -5.61
N THR A 43 8.96 4.71 -5.91
CA THR A 43 8.17 3.54 -5.59
C THR A 43 8.21 3.22 -4.10
N LEU A 44 7.27 2.40 -3.64
CA LEU A 44 7.27 1.90 -2.26
C LEU A 44 8.57 1.17 -1.88
N GLU A 45 9.17 0.45 -2.83
CA GLU A 45 10.45 -0.24 -2.62
C GLU A 45 11.61 0.74 -2.44
N GLU A 46 11.66 1.81 -3.25
CA GLU A 46 12.72 2.84 -3.21
C GLU A 46 12.67 3.67 -1.93
N VAL A 47 11.50 3.82 -1.30
CA VAL A 47 11.38 4.46 0.01
C VAL A 47 11.59 3.50 1.19
N GLY A 48 11.96 2.25 0.90
CA GLY A 48 12.33 1.26 1.91
C GLY A 48 11.13 0.67 2.65
N LEU A 49 9.94 0.67 2.05
CA LEU A 49 8.79 0.00 2.64
C LEU A 49 9.09 -1.50 2.76
N HIS A 50 8.88 -2.04 3.95
CA HIS A 50 9.07 -3.45 4.25
C HIS A 50 7.95 -3.94 5.17
N CYS A 51 7.65 -5.22 5.08
CA CYS A 51 6.63 -5.83 5.92
C CYS A 51 7.13 -5.83 7.36
N GLY A 52 6.44 -5.12 8.26
CA GLY A 52 6.81 -5.12 9.68
C GLY A 52 6.76 -6.49 10.38
N LYS A 53 6.18 -7.52 9.75
CA LYS A 53 6.13 -8.89 10.26
C LYS A 53 7.28 -9.78 9.77
N CYS A 54 7.57 -9.76 8.46
CA CYS A 54 8.54 -10.69 7.85
C CYS A 54 9.73 -10.01 7.15
N GLY A 55 9.77 -8.68 7.11
CA GLY A 55 10.83 -7.91 6.44
C GLY A 55 10.79 -7.93 4.90
N SER A 56 9.87 -8.68 4.28
CA SER A 56 9.74 -8.71 2.82
C SER A 56 9.43 -7.33 2.25
N ARG A 57 10.01 -7.04 1.08
CA ARG A 57 9.76 -5.82 0.28
C ARG A 57 8.81 -6.07 -0.90
N ARG A 58 8.38 -7.32 -1.08
CA ARG A 58 7.48 -7.71 -2.17
C ARG A 58 6.04 -7.59 -1.71
N PHE A 59 5.27 -6.81 -2.44
CA PHE A 59 3.89 -6.53 -2.12
C PHE A 59 3.02 -6.48 -3.36
N SER A 60 1.78 -6.94 -3.19
CA SER A 60 0.70 -6.71 -4.12
C SER A 60 -0.17 -5.55 -3.62
N THR A 61 -0.62 -4.70 -4.54
CA THR A 61 -1.40 -3.50 -4.22
C THR A 61 -2.81 -3.59 -4.80
N VAL A 62 -3.82 -3.17 -4.04
CA VAL A 62 -5.21 -3.10 -4.48
C VAL A 62 -5.82 -1.74 -4.13
N ARG A 63 -6.58 -1.15 -5.05
CA ARG A 63 -7.35 0.08 -4.77
C ARG A 63 -8.67 -0.28 -4.11
N LEU A 64 -8.98 0.40 -3.00
CA LEU A 64 -10.16 0.12 -2.18
C LEU A 64 -11.05 1.37 -2.17
N ASP A 65 -11.92 1.43 -3.17
CA ASP A 65 -12.74 2.61 -3.43
C ASP A 65 -13.96 2.70 -2.50
N LYS A 66 -14.39 1.56 -1.94
CA LYS A 66 -15.53 1.47 -1.02
C LYS A 66 -15.12 1.09 0.39
N SER A 67 -15.80 1.66 1.38
CA SER A 67 -15.63 1.31 2.80
C SER A 67 -15.78 -0.19 3.07
N SER A 68 -16.73 -0.86 2.40
CA SER A 68 -16.93 -2.30 2.50
C SER A 68 -15.74 -3.12 2.00
N GLN A 69 -15.08 -2.67 0.93
CA GLN A 69 -13.87 -3.32 0.41
C GLN A 69 -12.71 -3.18 1.40
N ARG A 70 -12.56 -2.03 2.07
CA ARG A 70 -11.54 -1.85 3.12
C ARG A 70 -11.73 -2.82 4.28
N THR A 71 -12.97 -2.95 4.75
CA THR A 71 -13.31 -3.88 5.83
C THR A 71 -13.08 -5.34 5.42
N ALA A 72 -13.46 -5.71 4.19
CA ALA A 72 -13.23 -7.06 3.67
C ALA A 72 -11.73 -7.36 3.53
N PHE A 73 -10.96 -6.44 2.96
CA PHE A 73 -9.52 -6.55 2.80
C PHE A 73 -8.79 -6.75 4.13
N MET A 74 -9.19 -6.05 5.18
CA MET A 74 -8.61 -6.20 6.52
C MET A 74 -9.06 -7.46 7.25
N ARG A 75 -10.13 -8.12 6.82
CA ARG A 75 -10.68 -9.33 7.44
C ARG A 75 -10.18 -10.64 6.83
N ASN A 76 -9.72 -10.62 5.59
CA ASN A 76 -9.09 -11.78 4.98
C ASN A 76 -7.73 -12.00 5.66
N LEU A 77 -7.68 -12.89 6.65
CA LEU A 77 -6.47 -13.35 7.34
C LEU A 77 -6.17 -14.79 6.94
#